data_AF-A0A7J0ECQ4-F1
#
_entry.id   AF-A0A7J0ECQ4-F1
#
_cell.length_a   1.000
_cell.length_b   1.000
_cell.length_c   1.000
_cell.angle_alpha   90.00
_cell.angle_beta   90.00
_cell.angle_gamma   90.00
#
_symmetry.space_group_name_H-M   'P 1'
#
loop_
_entity.id
_entity.type
_entity.pdbx_description
1 polymer ?
#
loop_
_entity_poly.entity_id
_entity_poly.type
_entity_poly.pdbx_seq_one_letter_code
_entity_poly.pdbx_strand_id
1 'polypeptide(L)'
;MLMDQTLLPTVVAIAPPLDIGVVINGAAKEIGRAAVIAVTKARGMEVAGAVDSYFVGEDIGKLCDMEEALEIPIMNDLTMVLGSISQSKDTSVVVDFTDPSTVYDNVKQATAFGMKSVVYVPRIKLDTIAALSAFCEKASMGCLIAPTLSIGSIHLQQAAISASFHYNNVEIVESRTTAIDFPSQDAIQIANNLSNLGQIYNREDISTDTLARGQVLGEDGVRVHSLVLPGLPSGTTVYFSGPGEVYTLKHEITDVQSLMPGLILAIRKVVHLKVAEYLKLCFFLVSPTPVFLWLQYSEK
;
A
#
# COMPACT_ATOMS: atom_id res chain seq x y z
N MET A 1 35.10 42.78 17.43
CA MET A 1 34.69 41.65 16.57
C MET A 1 33.45 41.06 17.20
N LEU A 2 32.28 41.60 16.84
CA LEU A 2 30.97 41.20 17.36
C LEU A 2 30.55 39.91 16.65
N MET A 3 30.24 38.87 17.41
CA MET A 3 29.66 37.62 16.90
C MET A 3 28.16 37.84 16.65
N ASP A 4 27.75 37.64 15.41
CA ASP A 4 26.37 37.61 14.95
C ASP A 4 25.69 36.33 15.46
N GLN A 5 24.68 36.50 16.32
CA GLN A 5 23.79 35.44 16.82
C GLN A 5 22.42 35.57 16.14
N THR A 6 22.28 35.17 14.87
CA THR A 6 20.94 35.05 14.26
C THR A 6 20.83 33.94 13.21
N LEU A 7 20.92 32.67 13.60
CA LEU A 7 20.39 31.56 12.78
C LEU A 7 19.81 30.46 13.68
N LEU A 8 18.64 30.71 14.27
CA LEU A 8 17.75 29.64 14.72
C LEU A 8 17.00 29.10 13.50
N PRO A 9 16.88 27.78 13.33
CA PRO A 9 16.06 27.23 12.25
C PRO A 9 14.60 27.65 12.47
N THR A 10 14.05 28.30 11.46
CA THR A 10 12.64 28.67 11.38
C THR A 10 11.83 27.40 11.56
N VAL A 11 11.09 27.31 12.66
CA VAL A 11 10.05 26.30 12.86
C VAL A 11 9.14 26.38 11.64
N VAL A 12 9.18 25.36 10.78
CA VAL A 12 8.24 25.22 9.67
C VAL A 12 6.85 25.33 10.29
N ALA A 13 6.13 26.39 9.96
CA ALA A 13 4.75 26.57 10.40
C ALA A 13 3.97 25.33 9.95
N ILE A 14 3.58 24.49 10.90
CA ILE A 14 2.69 23.37 10.67
C ILE A 14 1.38 24.03 10.21
N ALA A 15 1.07 23.92 8.93
CA ALA A 15 -0.23 24.34 8.40
C ALA A 15 -1.33 23.77 9.32
N PRO A 16 -2.42 24.51 9.59
CA PRO A 16 -3.52 23.97 10.38
C PRO A 16 -3.89 22.58 9.84
N PRO A 17 -4.16 21.60 10.72
CA PRO A 17 -4.43 20.24 10.27
C PRO A 17 -5.58 20.32 9.26
N LEU A 18 -5.26 19.96 8.01
CA LEU A 18 -6.24 19.87 6.94
C LEU A 18 -7.30 18.90 7.43
N ASP A 19 -8.56 19.33 7.53
CA ASP A 19 -9.65 18.43 7.89
C ASP A 19 -10.05 17.61 6.65
N ILE A 20 -9.55 16.38 6.56
CA ILE A 20 -9.74 15.53 5.39
C ILE A 20 -11.00 14.68 5.56
N GLY A 21 -12.00 14.89 4.70
CA GLY A 21 -13.14 13.98 4.59
C GLY A 21 -12.75 12.70 3.87
N VAL A 22 -12.95 11.55 4.49
CA VAL A 22 -12.60 10.27 3.89
C VAL A 22 -13.86 9.48 3.53
N VAL A 23 -14.00 9.16 2.26
CA VAL A 23 -15.02 8.23 1.76
C VAL A 23 -14.41 6.84 1.68
N ILE A 24 -15.04 5.86 2.32
CA ILE A 24 -14.55 4.47 2.31
C ILE A 24 -15.45 3.66 1.40
N ASN A 25 -14.91 3.22 0.26
CA ASN A 25 -15.57 2.35 -0.71
C ASN A 25 -15.15 0.90 -0.49
N GLY A 26 -16.12 0.00 -0.30
CA GLY A 26 -15.92 -1.32 0.29
C GLY A 26 -15.91 -1.28 1.82
N ALA A 27 -16.75 -0.42 2.41
CA ALA A 27 -16.76 -0.14 3.85
C ALA A 27 -17.15 -1.35 4.73
N ALA A 28 -17.94 -2.30 4.22
CA ALA A 28 -18.37 -3.47 4.98
C ALA A 28 -17.30 -4.58 5.03
N LYS A 29 -16.29 -4.52 4.14
CA LYS A 29 -15.16 -5.46 4.16
C LYS A 29 -14.38 -5.32 5.47
N GLU A 30 -13.67 -6.37 5.88
CA GLU A 30 -12.86 -6.37 7.11
C GLU A 30 -11.86 -5.20 7.15
N ILE A 31 -11.12 -4.96 6.05
CA ILE A 31 -10.22 -3.81 5.92
C ILE A 31 -10.96 -2.47 5.88
N GLY A 32 -12.16 -2.42 5.30
CA GLY A 32 -13.00 -1.23 5.27
C GLY A 32 -13.44 -0.81 6.67
N ARG A 33 -13.90 -1.76 7.48
CA ARG A 33 -14.26 -1.52 8.89
C ARG A 33 -13.04 -1.10 9.73
N ALA A 34 -11.89 -1.74 9.51
CA ALA A 34 -10.65 -1.30 10.14
C ALA A 34 -10.28 0.14 9.75
N ALA A 35 -10.46 0.51 8.48
CA ALA A 35 -10.21 1.86 7.98
C ALA A 35 -11.15 2.90 8.59
N VAL A 36 -12.44 2.59 8.74
CA VAL A 36 -13.42 3.46 9.43
C VAL A 36 -12.90 3.79 10.83
N ILE A 37 -12.57 2.77 11.62
CA ILE A 37 -12.09 2.94 13.00
C ILE A 37 -10.79 3.77 13.02
N ALA A 38 -9.85 3.48 12.12
CA ALA A 38 -8.57 4.16 12.07
C ALA A 38 -8.70 5.64 11.66
N VAL A 39 -9.54 5.93 10.67
CA VAL A 39 -9.81 7.29 10.18
C VAL A 39 -10.49 8.11 11.27
N THR A 40 -11.52 7.57 11.95
CA THR A 40 -12.21 8.30 13.03
C THR A 40 -11.26 8.66 14.19
N LYS A 41 -10.27 7.80 14.48
CA LYS A 41 -9.26 8.06 15.51
C LYS A 41 -8.12 8.98 15.03
N ALA A 42 -7.97 9.19 13.73
CA ALA A 42 -6.85 9.94 13.17
C ALA A 42 -7.08 11.45 13.25
N ARG A 43 -6.11 12.16 13.82
CA ARG A 43 -6.15 13.63 13.86
C ARG A 43 -6.13 14.23 12.44
N GLY A 44 -7.04 15.18 12.20
CA GLY A 44 -7.18 15.89 10.92
C GLY A 44 -7.89 15.05 9.85
N MET A 45 -8.70 14.08 10.26
CA MET A 45 -9.49 13.26 9.36
C MET A 45 -10.83 12.96 10.00
N GLU A 46 -11.83 12.73 9.17
CA GLU A 46 -13.08 12.12 9.58
C GLU A 46 -13.63 11.23 8.47
N VAL A 47 -14.44 10.25 8.84
CA VAL A 47 -15.21 9.49 7.87
C VAL A 47 -16.32 10.40 7.37
N ALA A 48 -16.34 10.67 6.07
CA ALA A 48 -17.36 11.53 5.44
C ALA A 48 -18.42 10.72 4.70
N GLY A 49 -18.12 9.46 4.35
CA GLY A 49 -19.05 8.58 3.67
C GLY A 49 -18.60 7.12 3.68
N ALA A 50 -19.57 6.21 3.65
CA ALA A 50 -19.35 4.78 3.58
C ALA A 50 -20.13 4.20 2.40
N VAL A 51 -19.46 3.45 1.53
CA VAL A 51 -20.04 2.85 0.33
C VAL A 51 -19.81 1.36 0.33
N ASP A 52 -20.88 0.58 0.20
CA ASP A 52 -20.83 -0.88 0.04
C ASP A 52 -22.18 -1.41 -0.50
N SER A 53 -22.17 -2.58 -1.13
CA SER A 53 -23.39 -3.30 -1.52
C SER A 53 -24.05 -4.05 -0.35
N TYR A 54 -23.31 -4.28 0.73
CA TYR A 54 -23.79 -4.96 1.94
C TYR A 54 -24.14 -3.93 3.04
N PHE A 55 -25.09 -4.28 3.91
CA PHE A 55 -25.52 -3.46 5.05
C PHE A 55 -26.03 -2.05 4.68
N VAL A 56 -26.60 -1.89 3.48
CA VAL A 56 -27.11 -0.60 2.98
C VAL A 56 -28.16 -0.02 3.92
N GLY A 57 -28.00 1.25 4.30
CA GLY A 57 -28.85 1.97 5.23
C GLY A 57 -28.47 1.80 6.71
N GLU A 58 -27.60 0.86 7.06
CA GLU A 58 -27.07 0.75 8.42
C GLU A 58 -26.00 1.82 8.69
N ASP A 59 -25.84 2.21 9.94
CA ASP A 59 -24.79 3.14 10.36
C ASP A 59 -23.42 2.44 10.38
N ILE A 60 -22.43 3.02 9.69
CA ILE A 60 -21.09 2.42 9.60
C ILE A 60 -20.36 2.36 10.94
N GLY A 61 -20.63 3.31 11.86
CA GLY A 61 -20.06 3.30 13.21
C GLY A 61 -20.57 2.10 14.02
N LYS A 62 -21.88 1.86 13.98
CA LYS A 62 -22.50 0.68 14.60
C LYS A 62 -21.99 -0.63 14.01
N LEU A 63 -21.84 -0.72 12.68
CA LEU A 63 -21.29 -1.92 12.03
C LEU A 63 -19.83 -2.20 12.44
N CYS A 64 -19.10 -1.15 12.85
CA CYS A 64 -17.73 -1.25 13.37
C CYS A 64 -17.67 -1.41 14.90
N ASP A 65 -18.80 -1.71 15.56
CA ASP A 65 -18.92 -1.88 17.01
C ASP A 65 -18.40 -0.66 17.80
N MET A 66 -18.58 0.55 17.27
CA MET A 66 -18.19 1.79 17.94
C MET A 66 -19.19 2.17 19.04
N GLU A 67 -18.71 2.78 20.13
CA GLU A 67 -19.57 3.21 21.25
C GLU A 67 -20.61 4.25 20.82
N GLU A 68 -20.19 5.18 19.95
CA GLU A 68 -21.05 6.22 19.39
C GLU A 68 -21.27 5.96 17.90
N ALA A 69 -22.52 6.15 17.46
CA ALA A 69 -22.87 6.08 16.04
C ALA A 69 -22.24 7.25 15.29
N LEU A 70 -21.77 7.00 14.07
CA LEU A 70 -21.20 8.07 13.24
C LEU A 70 -22.29 8.88 12.51
N GLU A 71 -23.52 8.36 12.49
CA GLU A 71 -24.65 8.89 11.73
C GLU A 71 -24.39 8.92 10.22
N ILE A 72 -23.59 7.97 9.74
CA ILE A 72 -23.20 7.82 8.33
C ILE A 72 -23.79 6.51 7.83
N PRO A 73 -24.89 6.55 7.06
CA PRO A 73 -25.46 5.34 6.49
C PRO A 73 -24.55 4.78 5.40
N ILE A 74 -24.46 3.46 5.32
CA ILE A 74 -23.81 2.77 4.20
C ILE A 74 -24.70 2.93 2.96
N MET A 75 -24.15 3.50 1.90
CA MET A 75 -24.84 3.70 0.64
C MET A 75 -24.29 2.75 -0.42
N ASN A 76 -25.11 2.37 -1.41
CA ASN A 76 -24.67 1.52 -2.53
C ASN A 76 -24.36 2.32 -3.81
N ASP A 77 -24.50 3.64 -3.78
CA ASP A 77 -24.23 4.54 -4.90
C ASP A 77 -23.07 5.47 -4.55
N LEU A 78 -21.90 5.16 -5.10
CA LEU A 78 -20.69 5.97 -4.93
C LEU A 78 -20.90 7.39 -5.48
N THR A 79 -21.52 7.55 -6.64
CA THR A 79 -21.71 8.86 -7.28
C THR A 79 -22.57 9.77 -6.40
N MET A 80 -23.63 9.23 -5.78
CA MET A 80 -24.48 10.00 -4.87
C MET A 80 -23.73 10.49 -3.63
N VAL A 81 -22.93 9.62 -3.01
CA VAL A 81 -22.11 9.96 -1.84
C VAL A 81 -21.07 11.03 -2.17
N LEU A 82 -20.35 10.85 -3.28
CA LEU A 82 -19.36 11.83 -3.75
C LEU A 82 -19.99 13.18 -4.06
N GLY A 83 -21.16 13.19 -4.71
CA GLY A 83 -21.91 14.40 -5.00
C GLY A 83 -22.26 15.18 -3.74
N SER A 84 -22.79 14.51 -2.71
CA SER A 84 -23.12 15.12 -1.41
C SER A 84 -21.88 15.74 -0.73
N ILE A 85 -20.79 14.96 -0.65
CA ILE A 85 -19.58 15.37 0.07
C ILE A 85 -18.83 16.50 -0.66
N SER A 86 -18.86 16.52 -2.00
CA SER A 86 -18.24 17.59 -2.79
C SER A 86 -18.82 18.99 -2.51
N GLN A 87 -20.03 19.06 -1.96
CA GLN A 87 -20.68 20.33 -1.61
C GLN A 87 -20.37 20.79 -0.18
N SER A 88 -19.95 19.88 0.70
CA SER A 88 -19.75 20.16 2.13
C SER A 88 -18.28 20.21 2.54
N LYS A 89 -17.36 19.65 1.75
CA LYS A 89 -15.93 19.57 2.08
C LYS A 89 -15.00 20.00 0.95
N ASP A 90 -14.07 20.87 1.29
CA ASP A 90 -13.03 21.36 0.39
C ASP A 90 -11.95 20.30 0.08
N THR A 91 -11.64 19.42 1.05
CA THR A 91 -10.65 18.35 0.86
C THR A 91 -11.26 17.00 1.22
N SER A 92 -11.43 16.17 0.19
CA SER A 92 -11.93 14.80 0.34
C SER A 92 -11.06 13.78 -0.39
N VAL A 93 -10.95 12.59 0.22
CA VAL A 93 -10.21 11.44 -0.32
C VAL A 93 -11.13 10.23 -0.35
N VAL A 94 -11.14 9.52 -1.48
CA VAL A 94 -11.83 8.24 -1.63
C VAL A 94 -10.83 7.11 -1.44
N VAL A 95 -11.07 6.25 -0.45
CA VAL A 95 -10.30 5.03 -0.23
C VAL A 95 -11.07 3.87 -0.86
N ASP A 96 -10.44 3.17 -1.80
CA ASP A 96 -11.05 2.08 -2.55
C ASP A 96 -10.49 0.71 -2.14
N PHE A 97 -11.36 -0.12 -1.57
CA PHE A 97 -11.12 -1.52 -1.20
C PHE A 97 -12.00 -2.48 -1.99
N THR A 98 -12.54 -2.07 -3.15
CA THR A 98 -13.45 -2.88 -3.97
C THR A 98 -12.72 -4.00 -4.71
N ASP A 99 -12.96 -4.16 -6.01
CA ASP A 99 -12.47 -5.28 -6.80
C ASP A 99 -11.76 -4.76 -8.06
N PRO A 100 -10.76 -5.47 -8.60
CA PRO A 100 -9.94 -4.96 -9.70
C PRO A 100 -10.75 -4.48 -10.92
N SER A 101 -11.93 -5.05 -11.16
CA SER A 101 -12.82 -4.69 -12.26
C SER A 101 -13.51 -3.33 -12.10
N THR A 102 -13.66 -2.82 -10.88
CA THR A 102 -14.41 -1.58 -10.59
C THR A 102 -13.53 -0.38 -10.31
N VAL A 103 -12.26 -0.60 -9.95
CA VAL A 103 -11.32 0.46 -9.55
C VAL A 103 -11.24 1.60 -10.56
N TYR A 104 -11.15 1.29 -11.86
CA TYR A 104 -11.02 2.33 -12.89
C TYR A 104 -12.21 3.29 -12.89
N ASP A 105 -13.43 2.74 -12.85
CA ASP A 105 -14.64 3.55 -12.87
C ASP A 105 -14.84 4.30 -11.55
N ASN A 106 -14.45 3.71 -10.42
CA ASN A 106 -14.51 4.37 -9.11
C ASN A 106 -13.57 5.58 -9.05
N VAL A 107 -12.32 5.44 -9.48
CA VAL A 107 -11.36 6.56 -9.52
C VAL A 107 -11.81 7.63 -10.50
N LYS A 108 -12.39 7.23 -11.63
CA LYS A 108 -12.98 8.16 -12.61
C LYS A 108 -14.13 8.97 -12.00
N GLN A 109 -15.03 8.34 -11.25
CA GLN A 109 -16.10 9.03 -10.52
C GLN A 109 -15.54 9.98 -9.48
N ALA A 110 -14.61 9.53 -8.62
CA ALA A 110 -13.95 10.39 -7.61
C ALA A 110 -13.31 11.64 -8.25
N THR A 111 -12.59 11.44 -9.35
CA THR A 111 -11.94 12.50 -10.13
C THR A 111 -12.96 13.50 -10.70
N ALA A 112 -14.12 13.03 -11.18
CA ALA A 112 -15.17 13.89 -11.71
C ALA A 112 -15.75 14.86 -10.65
N PHE A 113 -15.71 14.48 -9.37
CA PHE A 113 -16.09 15.32 -8.24
C PHE A 113 -14.91 16.07 -7.59
N GLY A 114 -13.74 16.08 -8.24
CA GLY A 114 -12.54 16.76 -7.73
C GLY A 114 -11.92 16.10 -6.48
N MET A 115 -12.24 14.84 -6.23
CA MET A 115 -11.71 14.08 -5.09
C MET A 115 -10.49 13.25 -5.49
N LYS A 116 -9.55 13.14 -4.54
CA LYS A 116 -8.34 12.32 -4.72
C LYS A 116 -8.61 10.88 -4.27
N SER A 117 -7.83 9.92 -4.76
CA SER A 117 -8.08 8.50 -4.47
C SER A 117 -6.88 7.80 -3.84
N VAL A 118 -7.13 6.95 -2.84
CA VAL A 118 -6.19 5.92 -2.37
C VAL A 118 -6.78 4.57 -2.74
N VAL A 119 -6.08 3.81 -3.58
CA VAL A 119 -6.55 2.50 -4.05
C VAL A 119 -5.70 1.43 -3.40
N TYR A 120 -6.32 0.58 -2.59
CA TYR A 120 -5.73 -0.68 -2.12
C TYR A 120 -6.61 -1.83 -2.58
N VAL A 121 -6.36 -2.29 -3.80
CA VAL A 121 -7.03 -3.46 -4.37
C VAL A 121 -5.94 -4.43 -4.82
N PRO A 122 -5.83 -5.61 -4.19
CA PRO A 122 -4.87 -6.62 -4.61
C PRO A 122 -5.14 -7.09 -6.04
N ARG A 123 -4.08 -7.44 -6.79
CA ARG A 123 -4.16 -8.00 -8.15
C ARG A 123 -4.75 -7.06 -9.22
N ILE A 124 -4.58 -5.74 -9.08
CA ILE A 124 -4.82 -4.82 -10.20
C ILE A 124 -3.83 -5.13 -11.33
N LYS A 125 -4.34 -5.22 -12.56
CA LYS A 125 -3.51 -5.44 -13.77
C LYS A 125 -2.67 -4.20 -14.07
N LEU A 126 -1.47 -4.42 -14.60
CA LEU A 126 -0.56 -3.33 -15.01
C LEU A 126 -1.22 -2.39 -16.03
N ASP A 127 -1.99 -2.91 -16.98
CA ASP A 127 -2.72 -2.10 -17.96
C ASP A 127 -3.73 -1.14 -17.28
N THR A 128 -4.40 -1.61 -16.22
CA THR A 128 -5.32 -0.77 -15.44
C THR A 128 -4.57 0.31 -14.68
N ILE A 129 -3.40 -0.01 -14.11
CA ILE A 129 -2.53 0.98 -13.45
C ILE A 129 -2.07 2.04 -14.46
N ALA A 130 -1.63 1.64 -15.65
CA ALA A 130 -1.19 2.55 -16.71
C ALA A 130 -2.35 3.46 -17.18
N ALA A 131 -3.54 2.89 -17.38
CA ALA A 131 -4.74 3.65 -17.74
C ALA A 131 -5.14 4.67 -16.67
N LEU A 132 -5.12 4.29 -15.39
CA LEU A 132 -5.36 5.19 -14.26
C LEU A 132 -4.32 6.31 -14.20
N SER A 133 -3.04 5.97 -14.40
CA SER A 133 -1.95 6.93 -14.40
C SER A 133 -2.17 8.02 -15.46
N ALA A 134 -2.40 7.60 -16.70
CA ALA A 134 -2.64 8.50 -17.83
C ALA A 134 -3.92 9.34 -17.66
N PHE A 135 -4.97 8.76 -17.05
CA PHE A 135 -6.22 9.46 -16.77
C PHE A 135 -6.03 10.56 -15.71
N CYS A 136 -5.43 10.24 -14.57
CA CYS A 136 -5.22 11.16 -13.47
C CYS A 136 -4.22 12.27 -13.80
N GLU A 137 -3.21 11.99 -14.63
CA GLU A 137 -2.30 13.01 -15.15
C GLU A 137 -3.06 14.05 -15.98
N LYS A 138 -3.89 13.60 -16.93
CA LYS A 138 -4.75 14.50 -17.74
C LYS A 138 -5.73 15.29 -16.88
N ALA A 139 -6.26 14.69 -15.82
CA ALA A 139 -7.18 15.35 -14.90
C ALA A 139 -6.48 16.27 -13.88
N SER A 140 -5.15 16.23 -13.78
CA SER A 140 -4.38 16.87 -12.68
C SER A 140 -4.91 16.49 -11.29
N MET A 141 -5.27 15.21 -11.13
CA MET A 141 -5.83 14.66 -9.90
C MET A 141 -4.90 13.64 -9.26
N GLY A 142 -4.74 13.77 -7.94
CA GLY A 142 -3.94 12.83 -7.16
C GLY A 142 -4.65 11.49 -7.00
N CYS A 143 -3.98 10.41 -7.39
CA CYS A 143 -4.39 9.04 -7.12
C CYS A 143 -3.18 8.22 -6.68
N LEU A 144 -3.29 7.60 -5.50
CA LEU A 144 -2.25 6.77 -4.93
C LEU A 144 -2.70 5.31 -5.01
N ILE A 145 -2.02 4.52 -5.83
CA ILE A 145 -2.26 3.08 -5.90
C ILE A 145 -1.23 2.38 -5.02
N ALA A 146 -1.69 1.71 -3.96
CA ALA A 146 -0.87 1.06 -2.96
C ALA A 146 -0.89 -0.47 -3.15
N PRO A 147 0.20 -1.12 -3.62
CA PRO A 147 0.28 -2.58 -3.68
C PRO A 147 0.27 -3.23 -2.29
N THR A 148 0.73 -2.52 -1.26
CA THR A 148 0.66 -2.90 0.14
C THR A 148 0.33 -1.68 0.98
N LEU A 149 -0.29 -1.86 2.14
CA LEU A 149 -0.43 -0.83 3.17
C LEU A 149 0.41 -1.14 4.42
N SER A 150 1.13 -2.26 4.41
CA SER A 150 1.96 -2.67 5.54
C SER A 150 3.30 -1.93 5.52
N ILE A 151 3.50 -1.04 6.50
CA ILE A 151 4.78 -0.34 6.69
C ILE A 151 5.92 -1.34 6.97
N GLY A 152 5.64 -2.40 7.73
CA GLY A 152 6.64 -3.44 8.02
C GLY A 152 7.08 -4.22 6.78
N SER A 153 6.15 -4.54 5.86
CA SER A 153 6.50 -5.18 4.58
C SER A 153 7.38 -4.29 3.70
N ILE A 154 7.14 -2.98 3.71
CA ILE A 154 7.98 -2.01 2.99
C ILE A 154 9.40 -1.98 3.55
N HIS A 155 9.52 -1.95 4.88
CA HIS A 155 10.82 -1.98 5.54
C HIS A 155 11.58 -3.28 5.29
N LEU A 156 10.88 -4.42 5.32
CA LEU A 156 11.48 -5.70 4.96
C LEU A 156 12.02 -5.65 3.53
N GLN A 157 11.27 -5.10 2.57
CA GLN A 157 11.72 -4.93 1.19
C GLN A 157 12.94 -4.02 1.07
N GLN A 158 12.95 -2.88 1.74
CA GLN A 158 14.09 -1.95 1.75
C GLN A 158 15.35 -2.60 2.32
N ALA A 159 15.21 -3.28 3.47
CA ALA A 159 16.31 -3.99 4.11
C ALA A 159 16.80 -5.14 3.23
N ALA A 160 15.91 -5.86 2.54
CA ALA A 160 16.27 -6.93 1.62
C ALA A 160 17.07 -6.40 0.43
N ILE A 161 16.63 -5.30 -0.21
CA ILE A 161 17.39 -4.65 -1.29
C ILE A 161 18.77 -4.23 -0.79
N SER A 162 18.84 -3.60 0.39
CA SER A 162 20.11 -3.17 0.99
C SER A 162 21.05 -4.36 1.26
N ALA A 163 20.54 -5.44 1.83
CA ALA A 163 21.32 -6.65 2.12
C ALA A 163 21.77 -7.38 0.85
N SER A 164 20.99 -7.29 -0.23
CA SER A 164 21.23 -8.02 -1.47
C SER A 164 22.60 -7.72 -2.11
N PHE A 165 23.14 -6.52 -1.91
CA PHE A 165 24.47 -6.13 -2.38
C PHE A 165 25.63 -6.78 -1.62
N HIS A 166 25.36 -7.48 -0.52
CA HIS A 166 26.37 -8.08 0.37
C HIS A 166 26.32 -9.60 0.40
N TYR A 167 25.26 -10.22 -0.12
CA TYR A 167 25.03 -11.66 -0.04
C TYR A 167 24.79 -12.27 -1.42
N ASN A 168 25.46 -13.38 -1.71
CA ASN A 168 25.35 -14.10 -2.99
C ASN A 168 24.20 -15.11 -3.04
N ASN A 169 23.58 -15.41 -1.89
CA ASN A 169 22.52 -16.40 -1.77
C ASN A 169 21.28 -15.76 -1.15
N VAL A 170 20.12 -16.03 -1.74
CA VAL A 170 18.84 -15.53 -1.25
C VAL A 170 17.70 -16.49 -1.56
N GLU A 171 16.86 -16.76 -0.56
CA GLU A 171 15.58 -17.46 -0.74
C GLU A 171 14.48 -16.76 0.07
N ILE A 172 13.25 -16.83 -0.41
CA ILE A 172 12.06 -16.24 0.20
C ILE A 172 11.13 -17.37 0.63
N VAL A 173 10.64 -17.30 1.86
CA VAL A 173 9.58 -18.18 2.37
C VAL A 173 8.37 -17.34 2.73
N GLU A 174 7.23 -17.63 2.10
CA GLU A 174 5.95 -17.03 2.47
C GLU A 174 5.04 -18.04 3.18
N SER A 175 4.13 -17.53 4.00
CA SER A 175 3.14 -18.35 4.69
C SER A 175 1.76 -17.73 4.64
N ARG A 176 0.72 -18.56 4.48
CA ARG A 176 -0.69 -18.14 4.59
C ARG A 176 -1.55 -19.25 5.21
N THR A 177 -2.71 -18.86 5.72
CA THR A 177 -3.71 -19.78 6.28
C THR A 177 -4.52 -20.52 5.20
N THR A 178 -4.83 -19.86 4.08
CA THR A 178 -5.61 -20.44 2.97
C THR A 178 -4.80 -20.48 1.68
N ALA A 179 -5.10 -21.47 0.84
CA ALA A 179 -4.52 -21.57 -0.49
C ALA A 179 -5.06 -20.45 -1.40
N ILE A 180 -4.16 -19.85 -2.16
CA ILE A 180 -4.41 -18.83 -3.19
C ILE A 180 -3.50 -19.11 -4.39
N ASP A 181 -3.45 -18.21 -5.36
CA ASP A 181 -2.41 -18.23 -6.40
C ASP A 181 -1.03 -18.03 -5.74
N PHE A 182 -0.12 -18.98 -5.93
CA PHE A 182 1.26 -18.93 -5.44
C PHE A 182 2.25 -18.83 -6.59
N PRO A 183 3.39 -18.14 -6.40
CA PRO A 183 3.73 -17.32 -5.24
C PRO A 183 2.83 -16.08 -5.12
N SER A 184 2.69 -15.52 -3.92
CA SER A 184 1.87 -14.32 -3.77
C SER A 184 2.49 -13.09 -4.44
N GLN A 185 1.65 -12.09 -4.74
CA GLN A 185 2.10 -10.82 -5.32
C GLN A 185 3.16 -10.12 -4.47
N ASP A 186 3.10 -10.24 -3.14
CA ASP A 186 4.13 -9.69 -2.25
C ASP A 186 5.48 -10.39 -2.48
N ALA A 187 5.48 -11.73 -2.55
CA ALA A 187 6.70 -12.50 -2.77
C ALA A 187 7.28 -12.26 -4.18
N ILE A 188 6.43 -12.17 -5.19
CA ILE A 188 6.80 -11.79 -6.56
C ILE A 188 7.41 -10.39 -6.58
N GLN A 189 6.80 -9.42 -5.89
CA GLN A 189 7.31 -8.06 -5.82
C GLN A 189 8.68 -8.00 -5.13
N ILE A 190 8.87 -8.73 -4.02
CA ILE A 190 10.16 -8.81 -3.34
C ILE A 190 11.22 -9.43 -4.26
N ALA A 191 10.92 -10.55 -4.92
CA ALA A 191 11.86 -11.19 -5.85
C ALA A 191 12.22 -10.27 -7.03
N ASN A 192 11.23 -9.57 -7.60
CA ASN A 192 11.46 -8.59 -8.66
C ASN A 192 12.31 -7.40 -8.19
N ASN A 193 12.14 -6.94 -6.94
CA ASN A 193 12.96 -5.86 -6.39
C ASN A 193 14.43 -6.28 -6.15
N LEU A 194 14.69 -7.58 -5.98
CA LEU A 194 16.02 -8.14 -5.84
C LEU A 194 16.67 -8.46 -7.20
N SER A 195 15.90 -8.40 -8.28
CA SER A 195 16.36 -8.67 -9.64
C SER A 195 16.92 -7.40 -10.31
N ASN A 196 17.72 -7.57 -11.37
CA ASN A 196 18.43 -6.55 -12.15
C ASN A 196 19.39 -5.67 -11.33
N LEU A 197 19.89 -6.17 -10.20
CA LEU A 197 20.86 -5.47 -9.35
C LEU A 197 22.33 -5.76 -9.72
N GLY A 198 22.56 -6.43 -10.85
CA GLY A 198 23.90 -6.78 -11.33
C GLY A 198 24.50 -8.04 -10.71
N GLN A 199 23.68 -8.86 -10.05
CA GLN A 199 24.09 -10.11 -9.42
C GLN A 199 23.11 -11.23 -9.72
N ILE A 200 23.64 -12.43 -9.92
CA ILE A 200 22.85 -13.68 -10.00
C ILE A 200 23.04 -14.40 -8.66
N TYR A 201 21.95 -14.72 -7.97
CA TYR A 201 21.96 -15.40 -6.69
C TYR A 201 22.03 -16.92 -6.85
N ASN A 202 22.44 -17.60 -5.78
CA ASN A 202 22.38 -19.06 -5.65
C ASN A 202 23.15 -19.81 -6.77
N ARG A 203 24.24 -19.24 -7.29
CA ARG A 203 25.01 -19.79 -8.43
C ARG A 203 25.54 -21.20 -8.24
N GLU A 204 25.85 -21.56 -6.99
CA GLU A 204 26.39 -22.87 -6.62
C GLU A 204 25.30 -23.93 -6.43
N ASP A 205 24.02 -23.55 -6.57
CA ASP A 205 22.91 -24.48 -6.42
C ASP A 205 22.73 -25.36 -7.66
N ILE A 206 23.16 -26.61 -7.52
CA ILE A 206 23.13 -27.64 -8.58
C ILE A 206 21.68 -28.15 -8.83
N SER A 207 20.74 -27.92 -7.90
CA SER A 207 19.36 -28.41 -8.00
C SER A 207 18.42 -27.38 -8.63
N THR A 208 18.60 -27.11 -9.92
CA THR A 208 17.81 -26.10 -10.62
C THR A 208 16.35 -26.52 -10.89
N ASP A 209 16.09 -27.82 -11.13
CA ASP A 209 14.80 -28.29 -11.67
C ASP A 209 13.95 -29.13 -10.67
N THR A 210 14.35 -29.21 -9.40
CA THR A 210 13.60 -29.97 -8.39
C THR A 210 12.38 -29.19 -7.92
N LEU A 211 11.17 -29.62 -8.29
CA LEU A 211 9.90 -28.96 -7.93
C LEU A 211 9.75 -28.67 -6.42
N ALA A 212 10.27 -29.55 -5.56
CA ALA A 212 10.20 -29.39 -4.11
C ALA A 212 11.05 -28.21 -3.57
N ARG A 213 11.92 -27.60 -4.39
CA ARG A 213 12.71 -26.41 -4.03
C ARG A 213 11.93 -25.11 -4.22
N GLY A 214 10.65 -25.14 -4.58
CA GLY A 214 9.90 -23.90 -4.84
C GLY A 214 10.21 -23.28 -6.21
N GLN A 215 9.60 -22.14 -6.47
CA GLN A 215 9.60 -21.50 -7.79
C GLN A 215 10.72 -20.46 -7.89
N VAL A 216 11.47 -20.49 -8.99
CA VAL A 216 12.42 -19.42 -9.33
C VAL A 216 11.65 -18.25 -9.95
N LEU A 217 11.86 -17.06 -9.39
CA LEU A 217 11.28 -15.80 -9.84
C LEU A 217 12.41 -14.83 -10.23
N GLY A 218 12.15 -14.04 -11.28
CA GLY A 218 13.16 -13.16 -11.88
C GLY A 218 14.21 -13.94 -12.67
N GLU A 219 15.07 -13.21 -13.37
CA GLU A 219 16.16 -13.79 -14.16
C GLU A 219 17.40 -14.09 -13.32
N ASP A 220 17.49 -13.51 -12.11
CA ASP A 220 18.67 -13.57 -11.24
C ASP A 220 18.64 -14.73 -10.22
N GLY A 221 17.69 -15.66 -10.33
CA GLY A 221 17.71 -16.90 -9.55
C GLY A 221 17.14 -16.82 -8.13
N VAL A 222 16.34 -15.79 -7.81
CA VAL A 222 15.65 -15.70 -6.52
C VAL A 222 14.57 -16.77 -6.43
N ARG A 223 14.54 -17.51 -5.33
CA ARG A 223 13.62 -18.64 -5.16
C ARG A 223 12.59 -18.37 -4.09
N VAL A 224 11.36 -18.79 -4.34
CA VAL A 224 10.23 -18.61 -3.43
C VAL A 224 9.59 -19.94 -3.07
N HIS A 225 9.37 -20.12 -1.77
CA HIS A 225 8.66 -21.26 -1.18
C HIS A 225 7.39 -20.78 -0.51
N SER A 226 6.28 -21.46 -0.75
CA SER A 226 4.97 -21.07 -0.23
C SER A 226 4.44 -22.13 0.74
N LEU A 227 4.15 -21.71 1.97
CA LEU A 227 3.56 -22.54 3.01
C LEU A 227 2.07 -22.23 3.17
N VAL A 228 1.24 -23.27 3.19
CA VAL A 228 -0.19 -23.15 3.46
C VAL A 228 -0.57 -24.06 4.61
N LEU A 229 -0.80 -23.47 5.77
CA LEU A 229 -1.20 -24.19 6.97
C LEU A 229 -2.22 -23.36 7.75
N PRO A 230 -3.40 -23.94 8.08
CA PRO A 230 -4.36 -23.26 8.94
C PRO A 230 -3.72 -22.78 10.24
N GLY A 231 -3.94 -21.51 10.59
CA GLY A 231 -3.39 -20.88 11.79
C GLY A 231 -2.06 -20.14 11.58
N LEU A 232 -1.42 -20.27 10.40
CA LEU A 232 -0.28 -19.42 10.08
C LEU A 232 -0.72 -17.99 9.75
N PRO A 233 0.01 -16.97 10.22
CA PRO A 233 -0.19 -15.60 9.78
C PRO A 233 0.23 -15.45 8.31
N SER A 234 -0.23 -14.34 7.70
CA SER A 234 0.30 -13.91 6.41
C SER A 234 1.74 -13.42 6.61
N GLY A 235 2.70 -14.28 6.35
CA GLY A 235 4.10 -14.09 6.68
C GLY A 235 5.01 -14.06 5.46
N THR A 236 6.12 -13.35 5.59
CA THR A 236 7.20 -13.36 4.61
C THR A 236 8.54 -13.31 5.33
N THR A 237 9.43 -14.22 4.95
CA THR A 237 10.80 -14.29 5.45
C THR A 237 11.75 -14.29 4.27
N VAL A 238 12.75 -13.41 4.29
CA VAL A 238 13.84 -13.38 3.31
C VAL A 238 15.11 -13.85 4.03
N TYR A 239 15.70 -14.91 3.51
CA TYR A 239 16.96 -15.47 4.00
C TYR A 239 18.07 -15.06 3.06
N PHE A 240 19.10 -14.45 3.62
CA PHE A 240 20.38 -14.25 2.97
C PHE A 240 21.44 -15.10 3.67
N SER A 241 22.41 -15.62 2.92
CA SER A 241 23.51 -16.39 3.52
C SER A 241 24.86 -16.11 2.86
N GLY A 242 25.89 -16.19 3.70
CA GLY A 242 27.30 -16.05 3.32
C GLY A 242 28.18 -16.99 4.18
N PRO A 243 29.49 -17.06 3.92
CA PRO A 243 30.39 -17.91 4.68
C PRO A 243 30.35 -17.59 6.19
N GLY A 244 29.83 -18.51 6.99
CA GLY A 244 29.77 -18.39 8.45
C GLY A 244 28.63 -17.54 9.01
N GLU A 245 27.69 -17.08 8.18
CA GLU A 245 26.56 -16.27 8.65
C GLU A 245 25.27 -16.48 7.85
N VAL A 246 24.15 -16.19 8.51
CA VAL A 246 22.81 -16.15 7.92
C VAL A 246 22.13 -14.87 8.42
N TYR A 247 21.64 -14.07 7.49
CA TYR A 247 20.83 -12.89 7.79
C TYR A 247 19.38 -13.15 7.42
N THR A 248 18.46 -12.93 8.37
CA THR A 248 17.04 -13.24 8.21
C THR A 248 16.20 -12.00 8.46
N LEU A 249 15.37 -11.65 7.48
CA LEU A 249 14.35 -10.61 7.60
C LEU A 249 12.98 -11.29 7.66
N LYS A 250 12.22 -11.09 8.75
CA LYS A 250 10.91 -11.70 8.94
C LYS A 250 9.85 -10.64 9.22
N HIS A 251 8.71 -10.74 8.53
CA HIS A 251 7.53 -9.92 8.77
C HIS A 251 6.27 -10.78 8.73
N GLU A 252 5.38 -10.59 9.71
CA GLU A 252 4.13 -11.35 9.85
C GLU A 252 2.96 -10.41 10.12
N ILE A 253 1.89 -10.54 9.33
CA ILE A 253 0.63 -9.84 9.53
C ILE A 253 -0.29 -10.77 10.32
N THR A 254 -0.54 -10.40 11.57
CA THR A 254 -1.45 -11.11 12.48
C THR A 254 -2.86 -10.52 12.49
N ASP A 255 -2.99 -9.25 12.10
CA ASP A 255 -4.24 -8.50 12.15
C ASP A 255 -4.26 -7.38 11.09
N VAL A 256 -5.42 -7.11 10.50
CA VAL A 256 -5.63 -6.07 9.48
C VAL A 256 -5.32 -4.66 9.99
N GLN A 257 -5.42 -4.42 11.29
CA GLN A 257 -5.07 -3.14 11.94
C GLN A 257 -3.62 -2.73 11.67
N SER A 258 -2.73 -3.68 11.41
CA SER A 258 -1.33 -3.42 11.02
C SER A 258 -1.19 -2.61 9.72
N LEU A 259 -2.22 -2.58 8.88
CA LEU A 259 -2.25 -1.84 7.61
C LEU A 259 -2.67 -0.37 7.81
N MET A 260 -3.33 -0.05 8.93
CA MET A 260 -3.94 1.25 9.16
C MET A 260 -2.94 2.40 9.23
N PRO A 261 -1.77 2.27 9.88
CA PRO A 261 -0.76 3.33 9.85
C PRO A 261 -0.32 3.69 8.41
N GLY A 262 -0.18 2.70 7.53
CA GLY A 262 0.15 2.92 6.13
C GLY A 262 -0.98 3.58 5.35
N LEU A 263 -2.24 3.21 5.64
CA LEU A 263 -3.42 3.87 5.07
C LEU A 263 -3.50 5.35 5.44
N ILE A 264 -3.37 5.67 6.74
CA ILE A 264 -3.41 7.06 7.22
C ILE A 264 -2.29 7.88 6.57
N LEU A 265 -1.10 7.30 6.44
CA LEU A 265 0.00 7.95 5.76
C LEU A 265 -0.28 8.16 4.26
N ALA A 266 -0.88 7.19 3.58
CA ALA A 266 -1.29 7.31 2.17
C ALA A 266 -2.32 8.43 1.97
N ILE A 267 -3.34 8.52 2.83
CA ILE A 267 -4.35 9.59 2.79
C ILE A 267 -3.69 10.96 2.97
N ARG A 268 -2.79 11.11 3.95
CA ARG A 268 -2.05 12.38 4.17
C ARG A 268 -1.17 12.77 3.01
N LYS A 269 -0.65 11.81 2.24
CA LYS A 269 0.20 12.11 1.09
C LYS A 269 -0.61 12.47 -0.14
N VAL A 270 -1.66 11.71 -0.43
CA VAL A 270 -2.43 11.90 -1.67
C VAL A 270 -3.01 13.30 -1.75
N VAL A 271 -3.40 13.93 -0.63
CA VAL A 271 -3.92 15.31 -0.61
C VAL A 271 -2.98 16.34 -1.22
N HIS A 272 -1.67 16.08 -1.23
CA HIS A 272 -0.66 16.96 -1.81
C HIS A 272 -0.22 16.57 -3.24
N LEU A 273 -0.72 15.46 -3.77
CA LEU A 273 -0.41 15.00 -5.13
C LEU A 273 -1.26 15.71 -6.18
N LYS A 274 -0.63 16.07 -7.29
CA LYS A 274 -1.28 16.68 -8.47
C LYS A 274 -1.48 15.70 -9.63
N VAL A 275 -0.88 14.51 -9.56
CA VAL A 275 -0.97 13.46 -10.59
C VAL A 275 -1.11 12.10 -9.89
N ALA A 276 -1.53 11.08 -10.66
CA ALA A 276 -1.46 9.72 -10.15
C ALA A 276 -0.01 9.32 -9.92
N GLU A 277 0.27 8.79 -8.74
CA GLU A 277 1.53 8.16 -8.42
C GLU A 277 1.23 6.70 -8.08
N TYR A 278 1.71 5.80 -8.93
CA TYR A 278 1.85 4.41 -8.54
C TYR A 278 3.03 4.32 -7.57
N LEU A 279 2.74 4.32 -6.27
CA LEU A 279 3.80 4.02 -5.32
C LEU A 279 4.11 2.53 -5.42
N LYS A 280 5.28 2.21 -6.01
CA LYS A 280 6.07 1.12 -5.42
C LYS A 280 6.45 1.64 -4.03
N LEU A 281 5.64 1.29 -3.01
CA LEU A 281 5.78 1.79 -1.64
C LEU A 281 7.20 1.61 -1.04
N CYS A 282 8.09 0.85 -1.70
CA CYS A 282 9.47 0.59 -1.34
C CYS A 282 10.33 1.84 -1.03
N PHE A 283 10.01 3.05 -1.49
CA PHE A 283 10.91 4.20 -1.24
C PHE A 283 10.25 5.44 -0.64
N PHE A 284 8.98 5.70 -0.94
CA PHE A 284 8.42 7.02 -0.66
C PHE A 284 7.88 7.21 0.76
N LEU A 285 7.50 6.16 1.50
CA LEU A 285 6.79 6.34 2.77
C LEU A 285 7.68 6.45 4.00
N VAL A 286 8.94 5.98 3.94
CA VAL A 286 9.78 5.91 5.15
C VAL A 286 11.15 6.59 5.04
N SER A 287 11.39 7.36 3.98
CA SER A 287 12.57 8.22 3.89
C SER A 287 12.16 9.70 3.94
N PRO A 288 12.63 10.51 4.91
CA PRO A 288 12.47 11.97 4.89
C PRO A 288 13.35 12.64 3.82
N THR A 289 14.30 11.90 3.23
CA THR A 289 15.09 12.33 2.07
C THR A 289 14.57 11.66 0.80
N PRO A 290 14.50 12.37 -0.33
CA PRO A 290 14.25 11.75 -1.63
C PRO A 290 15.48 10.92 -1.99
N VAL A 291 15.53 9.68 -1.51
CA VAL A 291 16.46 8.69 -2.07
C VAL A 291 15.89 8.36 -3.44
N PHE A 292 16.42 9.06 -4.44
CA PHE A 292 16.28 8.78 -5.88
C PHE A 292 16.84 7.38 -6.16
N LEU A 293 16.12 6.32 -5.79
CA LEU A 293 16.20 5.05 -6.52
C LEU A 293 15.07 5.08 -7.54
N TRP A 294 15.35 5.73 -8.67
CA TRP A 294 14.66 5.44 -9.92
C TRP A 294 14.92 3.96 -10.24
N LEU A 295 13.99 3.08 -9.90
CA LEU A 295 13.79 1.89 -10.71
C LEU A 295 13.16 2.39 -12.01
N GLN A 296 14.01 2.80 -12.95
CA GLN A 296 13.64 3.08 -14.33
C GLN A 296 12.87 1.88 -14.87
N TYR A 297 11.55 1.98 -14.94
CA TYR A 297 10.83 1.39 -16.05
C TYR A 297 11.08 2.32 -17.24
N SER A 298 12.23 2.13 -17.90
CA SER A 298 12.33 2.51 -19.31
C SER A 298 11.50 1.48 -20.06
N GLU A 299 10.52 1.97 -20.81
CA GLU A 299 9.91 1.25 -21.91
C GLU A 299 10.98 0.46 -22.68
N LYS A 300 10.68 -0.82 -22.92
CA LYS A 300 11.07 -1.53 -24.14
C LYS A 300 9.80 -2.09 -24.75
#